data_AF-A0A4U3EVF2-F1
#
_entry.id   AF-A0A4U3EVF2-F1
#
_cell.length_a   1.000
_cell.length_b   1.000
_cell.length_c   1.000
_cell.angle_alpha   90.00
_cell.angle_beta   90.00
_cell.angle_gamma   90.00
#
_symmetry.space_group_name_H-M   'P 1'
#
loop_
_entity.id
_entity.type
_entity.pdbx_description
1 polymer ?
#
loop_
_entity_poly.entity_id
_entity_poly.type
_entity_poly.pdbx_seq_one_letter_code
_entity_poly.pdbx_strand_id
1 'polypeptide(L)'
;MKKQIVSLLAATILFAGVPSVVHTANAATTSKQQVEVLLDARKMTFPDAKPFQDDNSAVMVPIRFVSEKLGATVGWSKSAGKQVVTLKTDKHSVSMTVGSATAVVDGESKTYDSKIILKQSRTFVPLRLVSEGLGQTVNWDQIGKWVWIGSKEVPTLDSINLNIQSIAPFKKYFQREKADYYLKNSSGTPYQNVINLKSSNLPLKMNGTILYDLKPATINGVNYIQMRTDKYPIQLEYLTKFDDLRTRSDRNKLTTKNSDGTYYHYFELVSYADQDLHGIFDKNPLTIKDLDFLMFFSVSEKSLVLMSNPWSN
;
A
#
# COMPACT_ATOMS: atom_id res chain seq x y z
N MET A 1 92.04 13.52 27.57
CA MET A 1 91.87 14.19 28.89
C MET A 1 90.53 14.92 28.89
N LYS A 2 89.71 14.69 29.94
CA LYS A 2 88.47 15.42 30.36
C LYS A 2 87.23 15.24 29.43
N LYS A 3 86.21 14.43 29.79
CA LYS A 3 85.10 14.63 30.79
C LYS A 3 84.19 15.81 30.41
N GLN A 4 82.84 15.76 30.36
CA GLN A 4 81.81 14.71 30.53
C GLN A 4 80.39 15.33 30.35
N ILE A 5 79.36 14.50 30.03
CA ILE A 5 77.89 14.63 30.32
C ILE A 5 77.09 15.55 29.34
N VAL A 6 75.97 15.16 28.67
CA VAL A 6 74.61 14.83 29.19
C VAL A 6 73.80 13.94 28.20
N SER A 7 73.27 12.83 28.74
CA SER A 7 71.94 12.16 28.60
C SER A 7 71.02 12.22 27.36
N LEU A 8 70.67 10.99 26.91
CA LEU A 8 69.31 10.41 26.72
C LEU A 8 68.34 10.96 25.63
N LEU A 9 67.99 10.11 24.65
CA LEU A 9 66.58 9.75 24.37
C LEU A 9 66.48 8.53 23.43
N ALA A 10 65.82 7.48 23.90
CA ALA A 10 65.35 6.36 23.09
C ALA A 10 64.06 6.76 22.39
N ALA A 11 64.02 6.70 21.05
CA ALA A 11 62.81 6.92 20.27
C ALA A 11 62.15 5.58 19.92
N THR A 12 61.24 5.13 20.78
CA THR A 12 60.23 4.12 20.45
C THR A 12 59.22 4.73 19.48
N ILE A 13 59.20 4.27 18.24
CA ILE A 13 58.15 4.60 17.27
C ILE A 13 56.95 3.72 17.58
N LEU A 14 55.91 4.34 18.16
CA LEU A 14 54.56 3.77 18.30
C LEU A 14 53.91 3.69 16.91
N PHE A 15 53.71 2.47 16.41
CA PHE A 15 52.86 2.22 15.25
C PHE A 15 51.40 2.16 15.73
N ALA A 16 50.68 3.28 15.65
CA ALA A 16 49.27 3.34 15.95
C ALA A 16 48.48 2.59 14.88
N GLY A 17 47.87 1.45 15.27
CA GLY A 17 46.96 0.70 14.42
C GLY A 17 45.70 1.51 14.14
N VAL A 18 45.36 1.66 12.86
CA VAL A 18 44.08 2.24 12.43
C VAL A 18 43.03 1.14 12.53
N PRO A 19 41.98 1.26 13.37
CA PRO A 19 40.93 0.25 13.41
C PRO A 19 40.11 0.34 12.12
N SER A 20 40.11 -0.75 11.36
CA SER A 20 39.28 -0.92 10.18
C SER A 20 37.80 -0.85 10.59
N VAL A 21 37.09 0.17 10.10
CA VAL A 21 35.66 0.32 10.29
C VAL A 21 34.97 -0.77 9.45
N VAL A 22 34.61 -1.87 10.10
CA VAL A 22 33.76 -2.91 9.51
C VAL A 22 32.39 -2.29 9.29
N HIS A 23 32.07 -1.94 8.04
CA HIS A 23 30.72 -1.59 7.65
C HIS A 23 29.86 -2.86 7.68
N THR A 24 29.20 -3.11 8.82
CA THR A 24 28.09 -4.05 8.86
C THR A 24 26.97 -3.48 8.02
N ALA A 25 26.79 -4.02 6.82
CA ALA A 25 25.61 -3.77 6.01
C ALA A 25 24.39 -4.26 6.82
N ASN A 26 23.59 -3.32 7.33
CA ASN A 26 22.26 -3.64 7.83
C ASN A 26 21.46 -4.21 6.66
N ALA A 27 21.26 -5.53 6.66
CA ALA A 27 20.27 -6.15 5.81
C ALA A 27 18.92 -5.52 6.18
N ALA A 28 18.38 -4.71 5.27
CA ALA A 28 17.04 -4.18 5.41
C ALA A 28 16.08 -5.36 5.56
N THR A 29 15.39 -5.44 6.69
CA THR A 29 14.28 -6.37 6.90
C THR A 29 13.22 -6.01 5.87
N THR A 30 13.22 -6.68 4.71
CA THR A 30 12.10 -6.61 3.76
C THR A 30 10.88 -7.17 4.48
N SER A 31 10.05 -6.25 5.02
CA SER A 31 8.66 -6.53 5.29
C SER A 31 8.10 -7.22 4.05
N LYS A 32 7.78 -8.53 4.14
CA LYS A 32 7.11 -9.25 3.05
C LYS A 32 5.82 -8.48 2.79
N GLN A 33 5.80 -7.72 1.68
CA GLN A 33 4.65 -6.93 1.27
C GLN A 33 3.40 -7.81 1.28
N GLN A 34 2.41 -7.43 2.07
CA GLN A 34 1.19 -8.19 2.25
C GLN A 34 0.42 -8.28 0.92
N VAL A 35 -0.10 -9.47 0.62
CA VAL A 35 -0.95 -9.68 -0.57
C VAL A 35 -2.33 -9.08 -0.31
N GLU A 36 -2.80 -8.26 -1.25
CA GLU A 36 -4.16 -7.73 -1.26
C GLU A 36 -5.03 -8.50 -2.25
N VAL A 37 -6.30 -8.68 -1.92
CA VAL A 37 -7.28 -9.32 -2.81
C VAL A 37 -8.39 -8.33 -3.11
N LEU A 38 -8.69 -8.18 -4.39
CA LEU A 38 -9.74 -7.31 -4.90
C LEU A 38 -10.81 -8.14 -5.58
N LEU A 39 -12.07 -7.82 -5.31
CA LEU A 39 -13.23 -8.30 -6.05
C LEU A 39 -13.85 -7.11 -6.76
N ASP A 40 -13.97 -7.18 -8.09
CA ASP A 40 -14.53 -6.11 -8.92
C ASP A 40 -13.90 -4.74 -8.62
N ALA A 41 -12.56 -4.70 -8.66
CA ALA A 41 -11.74 -3.53 -8.33
C ALA A 41 -11.90 -2.99 -6.88
N ARG A 42 -12.51 -3.74 -5.95
CA ARG A 42 -12.66 -3.34 -4.54
C ARG A 42 -11.84 -4.24 -3.62
N LYS A 43 -10.98 -3.63 -2.79
CA LYS A 43 -10.22 -4.36 -1.77
C LYS A 43 -11.16 -5.12 -0.82
N MET A 44 -10.89 -6.40 -0.65
CA MET A 44 -11.62 -7.27 0.26
C MET A 44 -11.06 -7.16 1.68
N THR A 45 -11.95 -7.17 2.66
CA THR A 45 -11.56 -7.20 4.08
C THR A 45 -11.56 -8.64 4.59
N PHE A 46 -10.45 -9.02 5.21
CA PHE A 46 -10.31 -10.30 5.89
C PHE A 46 -10.11 -10.03 7.39
N PRO A 47 -11.18 -10.09 8.21
CA PRO A 47 -11.13 -9.78 9.64
C PRO A 47 -10.41 -10.88 10.44
N ASP A 48 -10.65 -12.14 10.12
CA ASP A 48 -10.20 -13.27 10.95
C ASP A 48 -8.80 -13.78 10.60
N ALA A 49 -8.46 -13.77 9.31
CA ALA A 49 -7.27 -14.41 8.78
C ALA A 49 -6.85 -13.76 7.47
N LYS A 50 -5.60 -13.31 7.36
CA LYS A 50 -5.12 -12.61 6.16
C LYS A 50 -4.72 -13.59 5.04
N PRO A 51 -4.93 -13.21 3.76
CA PRO A 51 -4.31 -13.89 2.64
C PRO A 51 -2.79 -13.92 2.79
N PHE A 52 -2.15 -14.97 2.27
CA PHE A 52 -0.69 -15.06 2.22
C PHE A 52 -0.26 -15.79 0.95
N GLN A 53 0.98 -15.55 0.52
CA GLN A 53 1.60 -16.34 -0.53
C GLN A 53 2.37 -17.51 0.09
N ASP A 54 2.12 -18.73 -0.38
CA ASP A 54 2.85 -19.92 0.06
C ASP A 54 4.17 -20.12 -0.69
N ASP A 55 4.87 -21.21 -0.38
CA ASP A 55 6.20 -21.50 -0.94
C ASP A 55 6.15 -21.84 -2.44
N ASN A 56 4.98 -22.22 -2.96
CA ASN A 56 4.74 -22.45 -4.38
C ASN A 56 4.27 -21.18 -5.10
N SER A 57 4.38 -20.02 -4.45
CA SER A 57 3.89 -18.73 -4.96
C SER A 57 2.37 -18.64 -5.14
N ALA A 58 1.59 -19.59 -4.62
CA ALA A 58 0.13 -19.54 -4.65
C ALA A 58 -0.39 -18.58 -3.58
N VAL A 59 -1.36 -17.74 -3.94
CA VAL A 59 -2.07 -16.92 -2.96
C VAL A 59 -3.12 -17.78 -2.27
N MET A 60 -2.92 -18.01 -0.98
CA MET A 60 -3.78 -18.76 -0.10
C MET A 60 -4.76 -17.83 0.60
N VAL A 61 -6.05 -18.13 0.49
CA VAL A 61 -7.13 -17.35 1.11
C VAL A 61 -7.98 -18.20 2.04
N PRO A 62 -8.52 -17.62 3.12
CA PRO A 62 -9.53 -18.31 3.90
C PRO A 62 -10.79 -18.48 3.04
N ILE A 63 -11.18 -19.73 2.81
CA ILE A 63 -12.17 -20.10 1.79
C ILE A 63 -13.50 -19.34 1.92
N ARG A 64 -14.04 -19.25 3.13
CA ARG A 64 -15.38 -18.70 3.38
C ARG A 64 -15.54 -17.28 2.86
N PHE A 65 -14.57 -16.40 3.17
CA PHE A 65 -14.65 -14.99 2.82
C PHE A 65 -14.66 -14.74 1.32
N VAL A 66 -13.91 -15.54 0.56
CA VAL A 66 -13.88 -15.41 -0.91
C VAL A 66 -15.12 -16.05 -1.52
N SER A 67 -15.44 -17.28 -1.14
CA SER A 67 -16.57 -18.01 -1.72
C SER A 67 -17.92 -17.33 -1.50
N GLU A 68 -18.19 -16.83 -0.29
CA GLU A 68 -19.46 -16.15 0.01
C GLU A 68 -19.60 -14.83 -0.75
N LYS A 69 -18.50 -14.09 -0.91
CA LYS A 69 -18.48 -12.86 -1.72
C LYS A 69 -18.68 -13.12 -3.21
N LEU A 70 -18.35 -14.33 -3.67
CA LEU A 70 -18.66 -14.82 -5.01
C LEU A 70 -20.05 -15.48 -5.11
N GLY A 71 -20.88 -15.36 -4.08
CA GLY A 71 -22.26 -15.88 -4.07
C GLY A 71 -22.37 -17.38 -3.81
N ALA A 72 -21.29 -18.06 -3.43
CA ALA A 72 -21.32 -19.48 -3.13
C ALA A 72 -21.71 -19.76 -1.68
N THR A 73 -22.56 -20.77 -1.49
CA THR A 73 -22.75 -21.41 -0.19
C THR A 73 -21.58 -22.33 0.11
N VAL A 74 -21.17 -22.41 1.38
CA VAL A 74 -20.03 -23.22 1.83
C VAL A 74 -20.53 -24.34 2.74
N GLY A 75 -20.27 -25.57 2.37
CA GLY A 75 -20.60 -26.77 3.15
C GLY A 75 -19.35 -27.49 3.64
N TRP A 76 -19.46 -28.15 4.80
CA TRP A 76 -18.42 -28.99 5.36
C TRP A 76 -18.96 -30.39 5.63
N SER A 77 -18.19 -31.41 5.30
CA SER A 77 -18.49 -32.80 5.64
C SER A 77 -17.19 -33.55 5.96
N LYS A 78 -17.34 -34.82 6.35
CA LYS A 78 -16.22 -35.74 6.51
C LYS A 78 -16.40 -36.91 5.54
N SER A 79 -15.33 -37.25 4.85
CA SER A 79 -15.26 -38.45 4.00
C SER A 79 -13.91 -39.13 4.21
N ALA A 80 -13.92 -40.44 4.47
CA ALA A 80 -12.73 -41.23 4.79
C ALA A 80 -11.83 -40.57 5.88
N GLY A 81 -12.45 -40.03 6.93
CA GLY A 81 -11.75 -39.34 8.03
C GLY A 81 -11.16 -37.97 7.70
N LYS A 82 -11.25 -37.50 6.44
CA LYS A 82 -10.76 -36.19 6.01
C LYS A 82 -11.91 -35.19 5.91
N GLN A 83 -11.60 -33.92 6.20
CA GLN A 83 -12.56 -32.83 6.01
C GLN A 83 -12.71 -32.52 4.52
N VAL A 84 -13.95 -32.49 4.06
CA VAL A 84 -14.33 -32.09 2.71
C VAL A 84 -15.06 -30.76 2.78
N VAL A 85 -14.71 -29.84 1.90
CA VAL A 85 -15.34 -28.53 1.76
C VAL A 85 -15.99 -28.45 0.39
N THR A 86 -17.26 -28.06 0.35
CA THR A 86 -18.02 -27.92 -0.89
C THR A 86 -18.48 -26.48 -1.06
N LEU A 87 -18.31 -25.92 -2.25
CA LEU A 87 -18.82 -24.62 -2.66
C LEU A 87 -19.92 -24.84 -3.70
N LYS A 88 -21.05 -24.14 -3.57
CA LYS A 88 -22.13 -24.21 -4.56
C LYS A 88 -22.75 -22.85 -4.84
N THR A 89 -22.88 -22.53 -6.11
CA THR A 89 -23.77 -21.50 -6.65
C THR A 89 -24.86 -22.18 -7.50
N ASP A 90 -25.74 -21.41 -8.12
CA ASP A 90 -26.74 -21.94 -9.07
C ASP A 90 -26.10 -22.56 -10.32
N LYS A 91 -24.84 -22.19 -10.63
CA LYS A 91 -24.15 -22.57 -11.88
C LYS A 91 -22.92 -23.46 -11.67
N HIS A 92 -22.29 -23.39 -10.51
CA HIS A 92 -20.99 -24.02 -10.27
C HIS A 92 -20.97 -24.80 -8.95
N SER A 93 -20.23 -25.90 -8.94
CA SER A 93 -19.99 -26.73 -7.77
C SER A 93 -18.52 -27.12 -7.66
N VAL A 94 -17.89 -26.81 -6.53
CA VAL A 94 -16.50 -27.16 -6.23
C VAL A 94 -16.42 -28.03 -5.00
N SER A 95 -15.74 -29.17 -5.05
CA SER A 95 -15.48 -30.05 -3.92
C SER A 95 -13.99 -30.22 -3.68
N MET A 96 -13.57 -30.03 -2.43
CA MET A 96 -12.18 -29.96 -2.01
C MET A 96 -11.96 -30.83 -0.79
N THR A 97 -10.86 -31.57 -0.74
CA THR A 97 -10.47 -32.34 0.44
C THR A 97 -9.27 -31.69 1.10
N VAL A 98 -9.34 -31.42 2.41
CA VAL A 98 -8.21 -30.87 3.16
C VAL A 98 -7.02 -31.84 3.11
N GLY A 99 -5.83 -31.30 2.82
CA GLY A 99 -4.59 -32.04 2.58
C GLY A 99 -4.38 -32.49 1.13
N SER A 100 -5.39 -32.33 0.26
CA SER A 100 -5.28 -32.60 -1.17
C SER A 100 -4.81 -31.37 -1.94
N ALA A 101 -4.12 -31.58 -3.06
CA ALA A 101 -3.86 -30.55 -4.07
C ALA A 101 -4.84 -30.65 -5.26
N THR A 102 -5.72 -31.65 -5.24
CA THR A 102 -6.75 -31.90 -6.25
C THR A 102 -8.12 -31.52 -5.71
N ALA A 103 -8.94 -30.91 -6.56
CA ALA A 103 -10.34 -30.58 -6.32
C ALA A 103 -11.22 -31.00 -7.50
N VAL A 104 -12.51 -31.20 -7.26
CA VAL A 104 -13.50 -31.49 -8.29
C VAL A 104 -14.27 -30.21 -8.58
N VAL A 105 -14.20 -29.70 -9.82
CA VAL A 105 -14.88 -28.49 -10.29
C VAL A 105 -15.86 -28.91 -11.37
N ASP A 106 -17.16 -28.70 -11.13
CA ASP A 106 -18.24 -29.05 -12.08
C ASP A 106 -18.17 -30.51 -12.58
N GLY A 107 -17.75 -31.42 -11.68
CA GLY A 107 -17.60 -32.85 -11.96
C GLY A 107 -16.22 -33.26 -12.49
N GLU A 108 -15.38 -32.31 -12.88
CA GLU A 108 -14.03 -32.57 -13.40
C GLU A 108 -12.95 -32.46 -12.32
N SER A 109 -12.02 -33.41 -12.31
CA SER A 109 -10.87 -33.38 -11.40
C SER A 109 -9.79 -32.42 -11.90
N LYS A 110 -9.39 -31.45 -11.07
CA LYS A 110 -8.34 -30.46 -11.35
C LYS A 110 -7.29 -30.47 -10.25
N THR A 111 -6.02 -30.52 -10.65
CA THR A 111 -4.87 -30.50 -9.74
C THR A 111 -4.20 -29.13 -9.75
N TYR A 112 -3.78 -28.67 -8.58
CA TYR A 112 -3.11 -27.40 -8.35
C TYR A 112 -1.75 -27.65 -7.70
N ASP A 113 -0.85 -26.67 -7.77
CA ASP A 113 0.50 -26.80 -7.18
C ASP A 113 0.46 -26.83 -5.65
N SER A 114 -0.61 -26.30 -5.05
CA SER A 114 -0.70 -26.04 -3.62
C SER A 114 -1.88 -26.76 -2.99
N LYS A 115 -1.63 -27.33 -1.80
CA LYS A 115 -2.62 -28.11 -1.07
C LYS A 115 -3.64 -27.21 -0.38
N ILE A 116 -4.86 -27.70 -0.26
CA ILE A 116 -5.86 -27.17 0.67
C ILE A 116 -5.37 -27.48 2.09
N ILE A 117 -5.23 -26.47 2.94
CA ILE A 117 -4.70 -26.65 4.30
C ILE A 117 -5.67 -26.15 5.36
N LEU A 118 -5.55 -26.72 6.56
CA LEU A 118 -6.19 -26.19 7.76
C LEU A 118 -5.12 -25.46 8.58
N LYS A 119 -5.30 -24.16 8.79
CA LYS A 119 -4.39 -23.32 9.59
C LYS A 119 -5.21 -22.43 10.51
N GLN A 120 -4.88 -22.42 11.81
CA GLN A 120 -5.58 -21.61 12.81
C GLN A 120 -7.11 -21.76 12.76
N SER A 121 -7.59 -23.00 12.64
CA SER A 121 -9.03 -23.32 12.54
C SER A 121 -9.73 -22.63 11.36
N ARG A 122 -9.00 -22.36 10.27
CA ARG A 122 -9.52 -21.86 9.00
C ARG A 122 -8.98 -22.72 7.87
N THR A 123 -9.85 -23.08 6.92
CA THR A 123 -9.42 -23.74 5.69
C THR A 123 -8.89 -22.69 4.73
N PHE A 124 -7.62 -22.82 4.36
CA PHE A 124 -6.98 -22.02 3.33
C PHE A 124 -6.88 -22.83 2.05
N VAL A 125 -7.14 -22.13 0.94
CA VAL A 125 -7.20 -22.71 -0.39
C VAL A 125 -6.50 -21.79 -1.37
N PRO A 126 -5.92 -22.33 -2.46
CA PRO A 126 -5.44 -21.50 -3.54
C PRO A 126 -6.59 -20.63 -4.06
N LEU A 127 -6.40 -19.32 -4.08
CA LEU A 127 -7.44 -18.37 -4.49
C LEU A 127 -7.97 -18.70 -5.89
N ARG A 128 -7.06 -19.04 -6.81
CA ARG A 128 -7.40 -19.39 -8.20
C ARG A 128 -8.38 -20.57 -8.27
N LEU A 129 -8.19 -21.60 -7.44
CA LEU A 129 -9.08 -22.76 -7.36
C LEU A 129 -10.52 -22.34 -7.05
N VAL A 130 -10.69 -21.47 -6.05
CA VAL A 130 -12.02 -21.01 -5.63
C VAL A 130 -12.62 -20.09 -6.68
N SER A 131 -11.88 -19.08 -7.14
CA SER A 131 -12.42 -18.08 -8.05
C SER A 131 -12.74 -18.66 -9.42
N GLU A 132 -11.79 -19.36 -10.06
CA GLU A 132 -12.02 -19.96 -11.39
C GLU A 132 -13.02 -21.12 -11.31
N GLY A 133 -13.01 -21.88 -10.21
CA GLY A 133 -14.00 -22.92 -9.95
C GLY A 133 -15.42 -22.39 -9.76
N LEU A 134 -15.58 -21.10 -9.46
CA LEU A 134 -16.86 -20.41 -9.38
C LEU A 134 -17.13 -19.50 -10.59
N GLY A 135 -16.40 -19.70 -11.69
CA GLY A 135 -16.61 -19.00 -12.96
C GLY A 135 -16.04 -17.58 -13.01
N GLN A 136 -15.18 -17.19 -12.06
CA GLN A 136 -14.54 -15.88 -12.03
C GLN A 136 -13.16 -15.90 -12.65
N THR A 137 -12.79 -14.80 -13.30
CA THR A 137 -11.43 -14.58 -13.78
C THR A 137 -10.53 -14.12 -12.63
N VAL A 138 -9.26 -14.53 -12.68
CA VAL A 138 -8.24 -14.12 -11.71
C VAL A 138 -7.03 -13.54 -12.43
N ASN A 139 -6.60 -12.36 -12.02
CA ASN A 139 -5.36 -11.77 -12.51
C ASN A 139 -4.44 -11.34 -11.37
N TRP A 140 -3.16 -11.67 -11.53
CA TRP A 140 -2.12 -11.25 -10.62
C TRP A 140 -1.53 -9.91 -11.05
N ASP A 141 -1.46 -8.97 -10.12
CA ASP A 141 -0.71 -7.73 -10.22
C ASP A 141 0.60 -7.89 -9.43
N GLN A 142 1.68 -8.14 -10.16
CA GLN A 142 2.99 -8.39 -9.58
C GLN A 142 3.60 -7.15 -8.91
N ILE A 143 3.25 -5.96 -9.39
CA ILE A 143 3.80 -4.68 -8.94
C ILE A 143 3.16 -4.30 -7.60
N GLY A 144 1.82 -4.33 -7.52
CA GLY A 144 1.06 -4.06 -6.31
C GLY A 144 1.06 -5.21 -5.30
N LYS A 145 1.35 -6.43 -5.75
CA LYS A 145 1.08 -7.70 -5.03
C LYS A 145 -0.41 -7.89 -4.78
N TRP A 146 -1.22 -7.63 -5.80
CA TRP A 146 -2.67 -7.72 -5.71
C TRP A 146 -3.22 -8.88 -6.54
N VAL A 147 -4.27 -9.53 -6.04
CA VAL A 147 -5.06 -10.47 -6.83
C VAL A 147 -6.38 -9.82 -7.19
N TRP A 148 -6.65 -9.68 -8.49
CA TRP A 148 -7.91 -9.17 -9.02
C TRP A 148 -8.83 -10.34 -9.36
N ILE A 149 -10.01 -10.36 -8.78
CA ILE A 149 -11.09 -11.30 -9.10
C ILE A 149 -12.20 -10.51 -9.80
N GLY A 150 -12.68 -11.02 -10.94
CA GLY A 150 -13.77 -10.40 -11.69
C GLY A 150 -13.34 -9.14 -12.44
N SER A 151 -14.18 -8.10 -12.38
CA SER A 151 -13.97 -6.86 -13.11
C SER A 151 -12.73 -6.10 -12.62
N LYS A 152 -12.05 -5.44 -13.57
CA LYS A 152 -10.96 -4.49 -13.31
C LYS A 152 -11.38 -3.04 -13.54
N GLU A 153 -12.67 -2.79 -13.75
CA GLU A 153 -13.19 -1.44 -13.93
C GLU A 153 -13.09 -0.67 -12.61
N VAL A 154 -12.13 0.24 -12.53
CA VAL A 154 -11.89 1.03 -11.32
C VAL A 154 -12.96 2.11 -11.19
N PRO A 155 -13.66 2.20 -10.04
CA PRO A 155 -14.72 3.18 -9.83
C PRO A 155 -14.19 4.63 -9.81
N THR A 156 -15.07 5.60 -10.05
CA THR A 156 -14.76 7.02 -9.90
C THR A 156 -15.11 7.51 -8.49
N LEU A 157 -14.60 8.70 -8.11
CA LEU A 157 -15.00 9.37 -6.86
C LEU A 157 -16.52 9.47 -6.69
N ASP A 158 -17.24 9.83 -7.77
CA ASP A 158 -18.69 10.03 -7.72
C ASP A 158 -19.49 8.71 -7.75
N SER A 159 -18.88 7.57 -8.09
CA SER A 159 -19.59 6.29 -8.25
C SER A 159 -19.63 5.42 -6.99
N ILE A 160 -18.97 5.83 -5.91
CA ILE A 160 -18.92 5.07 -4.66
C ILE A 160 -19.42 5.89 -3.48
N ASN A 161 -20.05 5.23 -2.52
CA ASN A 161 -20.51 5.86 -1.29
C ASN A 161 -19.31 6.19 -0.39
N LEU A 162 -18.96 7.48 -0.31
CA LEU A 162 -17.80 7.98 0.43
C LEU A 162 -18.22 8.77 1.66
N ASN A 163 -17.32 8.82 2.65
CA ASN A 163 -17.51 9.64 3.83
C ASN A 163 -17.33 11.12 3.48
N ILE A 164 -18.44 11.85 3.48
CA ILE A 164 -18.48 13.29 3.24
C ILE A 164 -18.68 14.01 4.57
N GLN A 165 -17.82 14.98 4.85
CA GLN A 165 -17.80 15.75 6.08
C GLN A 165 -17.83 17.25 5.77
N SER A 166 -18.31 18.06 6.71
CA SER A 166 -18.18 19.52 6.59
C SER A 166 -16.71 19.90 6.49
N ILE A 167 -16.38 20.90 5.65
CA ILE A 167 -15.02 21.42 5.52
C ILE A 167 -14.53 22.19 6.76
N ALA A 168 -15.44 22.65 7.63
CA ALA A 168 -15.13 23.57 8.71
C ALA A 168 -13.96 23.12 9.61
N PRO A 169 -13.86 21.84 10.05
CA PRO A 169 -12.75 21.36 10.89
C PRO A 169 -11.39 21.36 10.17
N PHE A 170 -11.39 21.36 8.84
CA PHE A 170 -10.19 21.26 8.02
C PHE A 170 -9.63 22.63 7.63
N LYS A 171 -10.38 23.73 7.83
CA LYS A 171 -9.90 25.07 7.47
C LYS A 171 -8.64 25.48 8.23
N LYS A 172 -8.41 24.95 9.43
CA LYS A 172 -7.23 25.27 10.25
C LYS A 172 -5.90 25.05 9.51
N TYR A 173 -5.80 23.99 8.69
CA TYR A 173 -4.57 23.64 7.97
C TYR A 173 -4.16 24.65 6.89
N PHE A 174 -5.06 25.57 6.50
CA PHE A 174 -4.83 26.51 5.40
C PHE A 174 -4.58 27.94 5.87
N GLN A 175 -4.76 28.20 7.17
CA GLN A 175 -4.75 29.57 7.71
C GLN A 175 -3.35 30.16 7.79
N ARG A 176 -2.37 29.37 8.24
CA ARG A 176 -1.02 29.85 8.53
C ARG A 176 -0.30 30.31 7.26
N GLU A 177 -0.43 29.55 6.19
CA GLU A 177 0.15 29.84 4.87
C GLU A 177 -0.73 30.76 4.01
N LYS A 178 -1.90 31.20 4.51
CA LYS A 178 -2.91 31.95 3.74
C LYS A 178 -3.32 31.23 2.44
N ALA A 179 -3.51 29.91 2.55
CA ALA A 179 -3.65 28.98 1.44
C ALA A 179 -5.11 28.79 0.98
N ASP A 180 -5.93 29.83 1.03
CA ASP A 180 -7.38 29.80 0.72
C ASP A 180 -7.70 29.33 -0.71
N TYR A 181 -6.72 29.39 -1.62
CA TYR A 181 -6.85 28.90 -2.98
C TYR A 181 -7.16 27.40 -3.03
N TYR A 182 -6.62 26.59 -2.11
CA TYR A 182 -6.90 25.16 -2.04
C TYR A 182 -8.33 24.83 -1.58
N LEU A 183 -9.02 25.80 -0.99
CA LEU A 183 -10.40 25.66 -0.51
C LEU A 183 -11.43 25.97 -1.60
N LYS A 184 -11.01 26.09 -2.86
CA LYS A 184 -11.86 26.44 -4.01
C LYS A 184 -11.67 25.45 -5.15
N ASN A 185 -12.74 25.26 -5.92
CA ASN A 185 -12.69 24.46 -7.14
C ASN A 185 -12.09 25.24 -8.33
N SER A 186 -12.04 24.62 -9.51
CA SER A 186 -11.43 25.24 -10.70
C SER A 186 -12.13 26.53 -11.16
N SER A 187 -13.41 26.70 -10.81
CA SER A 187 -14.19 27.90 -11.07
C SER A 187 -14.07 28.97 -9.98
N GLY A 188 -13.22 28.75 -8.97
CA GLY A 188 -13.04 29.65 -7.83
C GLY A 188 -14.15 29.56 -6.78
N THR A 189 -15.07 28.60 -6.89
CA THR A 189 -16.17 28.40 -5.93
C THR A 189 -15.65 27.69 -4.68
N PRO A 190 -15.92 28.22 -3.47
CA PRO A 190 -15.47 27.56 -2.23
C PRO A 190 -16.11 26.19 -2.03
N TYR A 191 -15.29 25.20 -1.66
CA TYR A 191 -15.77 23.91 -1.21
C TYR A 191 -16.52 24.05 0.12
N GLN A 192 -17.63 23.31 0.26
CA GLN A 192 -18.37 23.20 1.51
C GLN A 192 -18.08 21.89 2.26
N ASN A 193 -17.59 20.90 1.52
CA ASN A 193 -17.44 19.53 1.99
C ASN A 193 -16.05 18.97 1.70
N VAL A 194 -15.69 17.98 2.49
CA VAL A 194 -14.48 17.17 2.38
C VAL A 194 -14.88 15.72 2.18
N ILE A 195 -14.29 15.06 1.20
CA ILE A 195 -14.29 13.60 1.08
C ILE A 195 -13.07 13.10 1.86
N ASN A 196 -13.30 12.24 2.87
CA ASN A 196 -12.22 11.59 3.61
C ASN A 196 -12.06 10.12 3.16
N LEU A 197 -11.10 9.89 2.28
CA LEU A 197 -10.71 8.58 1.78
C LEU A 197 -9.88 7.81 2.82
N LYS A 198 -9.99 6.48 2.75
CA LYS A 198 -9.09 5.52 3.39
C LYS A 198 -8.29 4.79 2.32
N SER A 199 -7.14 4.22 2.68
CA SER A 199 -6.34 3.38 1.77
C SER A 199 -7.12 2.15 1.25
N SER A 200 -8.14 1.70 1.98
CA SER A 200 -9.07 0.65 1.56
C SER A 200 -10.05 1.10 0.48
N ASN A 201 -10.18 2.41 0.22
CA ASN A 201 -10.99 2.92 -0.89
C ASN A 201 -10.30 2.74 -2.24
N LEU A 202 -8.97 2.60 -2.26
CA LEU A 202 -8.18 2.38 -3.48
C LEU A 202 -8.34 0.94 -4.00
N PRO A 203 -8.22 0.71 -5.32
CA PRO A 203 -7.95 1.68 -6.38
C PRO A 203 -9.15 2.61 -6.64
N LEU A 204 -8.89 3.83 -7.09
CA LEU A 204 -9.91 4.84 -7.37
C LEU A 204 -9.51 5.75 -8.52
N LYS A 205 -10.46 6.03 -9.43
CA LYS A 205 -10.27 6.95 -10.55
C LYS A 205 -10.67 8.38 -10.15
N MET A 206 -9.72 9.30 -10.29
CA MET A 206 -9.82 10.69 -9.88
C MET A 206 -9.28 11.58 -11.00
N ASN A 207 -10.12 12.50 -11.50
CA ASN A 207 -9.80 13.37 -12.64
C ASN A 207 -9.16 12.60 -13.84
N GLY A 208 -9.76 11.46 -14.18
CA GLY A 208 -9.32 10.62 -15.29
C GLY A 208 -8.06 9.78 -15.03
N THR A 209 -7.42 9.88 -13.87
CA THR A 209 -6.24 9.08 -13.47
C THR A 209 -6.65 8.06 -12.42
N ILE A 210 -6.21 6.81 -12.56
CA ILE A 210 -6.40 5.76 -11.57
C ILE A 210 -5.28 5.86 -10.54
N LEU A 211 -5.64 6.07 -9.28
CA LEU A 211 -4.75 5.88 -8.15
C LEU A 211 -4.87 4.43 -7.66
N TYR A 212 -3.80 3.65 -7.79
CA TYR A 212 -3.75 2.28 -7.28
C TYR A 212 -3.34 2.26 -5.81
N ASP A 213 -2.20 2.85 -5.48
CA ASP A 213 -1.66 2.72 -4.14
C ASP A 213 -0.76 3.89 -3.76
N LEU A 214 -0.57 4.05 -2.44
CA LEU A 214 0.38 4.99 -1.85
C LEU A 214 1.20 4.23 -0.81
N LYS A 215 2.52 4.41 -0.81
CA LYS A 215 3.44 3.73 0.11
C LYS A 215 4.58 4.64 0.55
N PRO A 216 5.10 4.48 1.78
CA PRO A 216 6.38 5.08 2.15
C PRO A 216 7.49 4.45 1.31
N ALA A 217 8.44 5.23 0.85
CA ALA A 217 9.62 4.77 0.13
C ALA A 217 10.86 5.55 0.58
N THR A 218 12.03 4.92 0.50
CA THR A 218 13.31 5.59 0.75
C THR A 218 14.22 5.33 -0.44
N ILE A 219 14.72 6.40 -1.06
CA ILE A 219 15.66 6.32 -2.19
C ILE A 219 16.87 7.16 -1.82
N ASN A 220 18.06 6.56 -1.81
CA ASN A 220 19.31 7.23 -1.47
C ASN A 220 19.26 8.04 -0.15
N GLY A 221 18.57 7.51 0.86
CA GLY A 221 18.42 8.15 2.17
C GLY A 221 17.35 9.25 2.25
N VAL A 222 16.70 9.60 1.15
CA VAL A 222 15.57 10.55 1.15
C VAL A 222 14.27 9.77 1.24
N ASN A 223 13.36 10.23 2.11
CA ASN A 223 12.06 9.63 2.32
C ASN A 223 10.99 10.26 1.44
N TYR A 224 10.16 9.42 0.86
CA TYR A 224 9.10 9.79 -0.05
C TYR A 224 7.78 9.12 0.33
N ILE A 225 6.68 9.71 -0.13
CA ILE A 225 5.47 8.96 -0.46
C ILE A 225 5.55 8.59 -1.94
N GLN A 226 5.64 7.29 -2.22
CA GLN A 226 5.52 6.72 -3.56
C GLN A 226 4.03 6.58 -3.89
N MET A 227 3.64 7.07 -5.06
CA MET A 227 2.29 6.97 -5.61
C MET A 227 2.30 6.09 -6.86
N ARG A 228 1.37 5.13 -6.96
CA ARG A 228 1.19 4.32 -8.17
C ARG A 228 -0.05 4.74 -8.94
N THR A 229 0.12 5.17 -10.19
CA THR A 229 -0.99 5.53 -11.09
C THR A 229 -0.92 4.84 -12.45
N ASP A 230 -1.99 4.90 -13.25
CA ASP A 230 -2.02 4.40 -14.63
C ASP A 230 -1.28 5.30 -15.63
N LYS A 231 -1.11 6.59 -15.31
CA LYS A 231 -0.47 7.59 -16.19
C LYS A 231 0.27 8.68 -15.42
N TYR A 232 -0.40 9.78 -15.11
CA TYR A 232 0.16 10.99 -14.51
C TYR A 232 0.12 10.93 -12.98
N PRO A 233 1.01 11.65 -12.28
CA PRO A 233 0.86 11.85 -10.85
C PRO A 233 -0.41 12.63 -10.57
N ILE A 234 -0.99 12.40 -9.38
CA ILE A 234 -1.99 13.29 -8.82
C ILE A 234 -1.25 14.23 -7.88
N GLN A 235 -1.47 15.54 -8.01
CA GLN A 235 -0.82 16.54 -7.17
C GLN A 235 -1.18 16.30 -5.69
N LEU A 236 -0.17 16.30 -4.82
CA LEU A 236 -0.31 16.05 -3.39
C LEU A 236 0.04 17.27 -2.55
N GLU A 237 -0.68 17.42 -1.46
CA GLU A 237 -0.31 18.28 -0.34
C GLU A 237 -0.44 17.50 0.95
N TYR A 238 0.40 17.85 1.93
CA TYR A 238 0.35 17.23 3.23
C TYR A 238 -0.29 18.19 4.22
N LEU A 239 -1.34 17.73 4.89
CA LEU A 239 -1.90 18.42 6.05
C LEU A 239 -1.29 17.77 7.28
N THR A 240 -0.62 18.55 8.12
CA THR A 240 0.20 18.03 9.22
C THR A 240 -0.40 18.32 10.58
N LYS A 241 0.09 17.61 11.60
CA LYS A 241 -0.23 17.83 13.02
C LYS A 241 0.14 19.21 13.54
N PHE A 242 0.89 20.00 12.75
CA PHE A 242 1.26 21.37 13.08
C PHE A 242 0.24 22.40 12.55
N ASP A 243 -0.96 21.93 12.19
CA ASP A 243 -2.04 22.72 11.61
C ASP A 243 -1.60 23.51 10.37
N ASP A 244 -0.82 22.84 9.52
CA ASP A 244 -0.25 23.43 8.32
C ASP A 244 -0.43 22.59 7.06
N LEU A 245 -0.33 23.27 5.92
CA LEU A 245 -0.31 22.67 4.60
C LEU A 245 1.08 22.72 4.00
N ARG A 246 1.54 21.59 3.44
CA ARG A 246 2.81 21.48 2.74
C ARG A 246 2.59 21.05 1.29
N THR A 247 2.93 21.92 0.35
CA THR A 247 2.87 21.61 -1.09
C THR A 247 3.95 20.60 -1.46
N ARG A 248 3.58 19.56 -2.23
CA ARG A 248 4.51 18.51 -2.65
C ARG A 248 4.39 18.24 -4.14
N SER A 249 5.41 18.65 -4.87
CA SER A 249 5.53 18.36 -6.29
C SER A 249 6.10 16.96 -6.50
N ASP A 250 5.63 16.28 -7.55
CA ASP A 250 6.24 15.04 -8.01
C ASP A 250 7.70 15.28 -8.40
N ARG A 251 8.58 14.33 -8.09
CA ARG A 251 9.94 14.30 -8.57
C ARG A 251 9.97 13.55 -9.89
N ASN A 252 9.57 14.23 -10.97
CA ASN A 252 9.45 13.66 -12.32
C ASN A 252 10.70 12.90 -12.80
N LYS A 253 11.90 13.25 -12.31
CA LYS A 253 13.16 12.56 -12.63
C LYS A 253 13.25 11.14 -12.03
N LEU A 254 12.47 10.85 -10.99
CA LEU A 254 12.37 9.54 -10.34
C LEU A 254 11.19 8.72 -10.87
N THR A 255 10.31 9.31 -11.69
CA THR A 255 9.14 8.62 -12.24
C THR A 255 9.56 7.36 -12.98
N THR A 256 8.99 6.22 -12.59
CA THR A 256 9.36 4.91 -13.13
C THR A 256 8.15 4.24 -13.75
N LYS A 257 8.26 3.81 -15.00
CA LYS A 257 7.24 2.99 -15.66
C LYS A 257 7.42 1.53 -15.27
N ASN A 258 6.35 0.91 -14.77
CA ASN A 258 6.31 -0.48 -14.34
C ASN A 258 5.99 -1.40 -15.52
N SER A 259 6.30 -2.69 -15.37
CA SER A 259 6.10 -3.71 -16.41
C SER A 259 4.63 -3.96 -16.77
N ASP A 260 3.70 -3.56 -15.91
CA ASP A 260 2.25 -3.65 -16.14
C ASP A 260 1.64 -2.39 -16.75
N GLY A 261 2.47 -1.42 -17.14
CA GLY A 261 2.05 -0.15 -17.73
C GLY A 261 1.70 0.94 -16.73
N THR A 262 1.67 0.66 -15.42
CA THR A 262 1.51 1.69 -14.37
C THR A 262 2.79 2.48 -14.17
N TYR A 263 2.71 3.57 -13.42
CA TYR A 263 3.83 4.45 -13.11
C TYR A 263 3.95 4.64 -11.60
N TYR A 264 5.19 4.68 -11.11
CA TYR A 264 5.52 5.18 -9.78
C TYR A 264 5.96 6.64 -9.86
N HIS A 265 5.38 7.47 -8.98
CA HIS A 265 5.68 8.88 -8.76
C HIS A 265 6.13 9.08 -7.32
N TYR A 266 6.92 10.12 -7.05
CA TYR A 266 7.60 10.25 -5.75
C TYR A 266 7.50 11.67 -5.22
N PHE A 267 6.98 11.80 -4.01
CA PHE A 267 6.76 13.07 -3.31
C PHE A 267 7.60 13.07 -2.04
N GLU A 268 8.53 14.03 -1.92
CA GLU A 268 9.43 14.09 -0.77
C GLU A 268 8.66 14.36 0.53
N LEU A 269 9.03 13.70 1.63
CA LEU A 269 8.48 14.08 2.94
C LEU A 269 8.97 15.46 3.35
N VAL A 270 10.27 15.70 3.21
CA VAL A 270 10.93 16.99 3.52
C VAL A 270 11.43 17.60 2.21
N SER A 271 11.07 18.85 1.95
CA SER A 271 11.43 19.55 0.71
C SER A 271 11.90 20.97 1.01
N TYR A 272 12.83 21.50 0.20
CA TYR A 272 13.21 22.93 0.26
C TYR A 272 12.01 23.87 0.04
N ALA A 273 10.96 23.38 -0.62
CA ALA A 273 9.69 24.11 -0.74
C ALA A 273 9.07 24.49 0.62
N ASP A 274 9.37 23.76 1.69
CA ASP A 274 8.93 24.11 3.05
C ASP A 274 9.52 25.46 3.50
N GLN A 275 10.79 25.71 3.20
CA GLN A 275 11.42 27.00 3.44
C GLN A 275 10.98 28.03 2.40
N ASP A 276 11.07 27.68 1.12
CA ASP A 276 10.92 28.63 0.01
C ASP A 276 9.48 29.16 -0.14
N LEU A 277 8.47 28.30 0.02
CA LEU A 277 7.07 28.66 -0.18
C LEU A 277 6.38 29.04 1.13
N HIS A 278 6.79 28.41 2.24
CA HIS A 278 6.04 28.50 3.49
C HIS A 278 6.83 29.18 4.62
N GLY A 279 8.11 29.50 4.39
CA GLY A 279 8.98 30.13 5.40
C GLY A 279 9.29 29.21 6.58
N ILE A 280 9.11 27.90 6.42
CA ILE A 280 9.22 26.93 7.50
C ILE A 280 10.66 26.41 7.55
N PHE A 281 11.39 26.88 8.55
CA PHE A 281 12.76 26.47 8.81
C PHE A 281 12.78 25.26 9.74
N ASP A 282 12.88 24.06 9.17
CA ASP A 282 12.74 22.82 9.92
C ASP A 282 14.05 22.47 10.67
N LYS A 283 14.05 22.66 12.00
CA LYS A 283 15.12 22.11 12.87
C LYS A 283 14.94 20.59 13.10
N ASN A 284 13.72 20.07 12.91
CA ASN A 284 13.37 18.66 13.02
C ASN A 284 12.68 18.23 11.72
N PRO A 285 13.19 17.23 10.98
CA PRO A 285 12.62 16.87 9.68
C PRO A 285 11.22 16.25 9.82
N LEU A 286 10.25 16.76 9.05
CA LEU A 286 8.90 16.18 8.92
C LEU A 286 8.96 14.66 8.68
N THR A 287 8.26 13.88 9.51
CA THR A 287 8.13 12.43 9.34
C THR A 287 6.76 12.06 8.80
N ILE A 288 6.63 10.84 8.28
CA ILE A 288 5.35 10.34 7.79
C ILE A 288 4.29 10.25 8.89
N LYS A 289 4.71 10.14 10.16
CA LYS A 289 3.80 10.10 11.31
C LYS A 289 3.26 11.48 11.69
N ASP A 290 3.87 12.55 11.18
CA ASP A 290 3.44 13.92 11.44
C ASP A 290 2.34 14.38 10.48
N LEU A 291 1.99 13.56 9.48
CA LEU A 291 0.91 13.83 8.55
C LEU A 291 -0.43 13.41 9.18
N ASP A 292 -1.42 14.29 9.15
CA ASP A 292 -2.81 13.94 9.45
C ASP A 292 -3.52 13.45 8.17
N PHE A 293 -3.31 14.16 7.06
CA PHE A 293 -3.95 13.85 5.77
C PHE A 293 -3.00 14.03 4.58
N LEU A 294 -3.26 13.23 3.54
CA LEU A 294 -2.80 13.49 2.18
C LEU A 294 -3.95 14.13 1.41
N MET A 295 -3.77 15.35 0.93
CA MET A 295 -4.73 16.03 0.07
C MET A 295 -4.42 15.74 -1.39
N PHE A 296 -5.44 15.44 -2.18
CA PHE A 296 -5.34 15.33 -3.63
C PHE A 296 -5.90 16.59 -4.26
N PHE A 297 -5.03 17.45 -4.78
CA PHE A 297 -5.46 18.74 -5.31
C PHE A 297 -6.13 18.61 -6.68
N SER A 298 -7.18 19.41 -6.88
CA SER A 298 -7.88 19.57 -8.17
C SER A 298 -8.38 18.25 -8.78
N VAL A 299 -8.87 17.34 -7.93
CA VAL A 299 -9.44 16.05 -8.38
C VAL A 299 -10.97 15.97 -8.36
N SER A 300 -11.64 16.98 -7.80
CA SER A 300 -13.09 17.07 -7.73
C SER A 300 -13.57 18.53 -7.79
N GLU A 301 -14.67 18.77 -8.49
CA GLU A 301 -15.31 20.09 -8.55
C GLU A 301 -16.27 20.36 -7.37
N LYS A 302 -16.62 19.32 -6.61
CA LYS A 302 -17.68 19.38 -5.57
C LYS A 302 -17.13 19.45 -4.15
N SER A 303 -16.01 18.79 -3.90
CA SER A 303 -15.46 18.60 -2.55
C SER A 303 -13.94 18.63 -2.56
N LEU A 304 -13.36 19.06 -1.45
CA LEU A 304 -11.94 18.82 -1.18
C LEU A 304 -11.72 17.32 -0.93
N VAL A 305 -10.69 16.71 -1.53
CA VAL A 305 -10.45 15.26 -1.38
C VAL A 305 -9.20 15.03 -0.54
N LEU A 306 -9.40 14.41 0.62
CA LEU A 306 -8.35 14.04 1.56
C LEU A 306 -8.29 12.53 1.70
N MET A 307 -7.14 11.99 2.08
CA MET A 307 -6.97 10.66 2.61
C MET A 307 -6.37 10.74 4.01
N SER A 308 -7.04 10.11 4.97
CA SER A 308 -6.47 9.95 6.31
C SER A 308 -5.15 9.20 6.24
N ASN A 309 -4.11 9.70 6.92
CA ASN A 309 -2.80 9.07 6.91
C ASN A 309 -2.87 7.60 7.38
N PRO A 310 -2.62 6.60 6.51
CA PRO A 310 -2.73 5.20 6.87
C PRO A 310 -1.54 4.70 7.72
N TRP A 311 -0.53 5.54 7.94
CA TRP A 311 0.71 5.24 8.67
C TRP A 311 0.83 6.00 9.99
N SER A 312 -0.26 6.60 10.47
CA SER A 312 -0.29 7.43 11.68
C SER A 312 -0.31 6.63 13.01
N ASN A 313 -0.64 5.33 12.94
CA ASN A 313 -0.69 4.41 14.09
C ASN A 313 0.68 3.83 14.47
#